data_AF-A0A6A5HKU9-F1
#
_entry.id   AF-A0A6A5HKU9-F1
#
_cell.length_a   1.000
_cell.length_b   1.000
_cell.length_c   1.000
_cell.angle_alpha   90.00
_cell.angle_beta   90.00
_cell.angle_gamma   90.00
#
_symmetry.space_group_name_H-M   'P 1'
#
loop_
_entity.id
_entity.type
_entity.pdbx_description
1 polymer ?
#
loop_
_entity_poly.entity_id
_entity_poly.type
_entity_poly.pdbx_seq_one_letter_code
_entity_poly.pdbx_strand_id
1 'polypeptide(L)'
;MGLWSSDEEDVEKDLRNSRIKSSNENNRRVTANVENHESDLKAQRHRYQQELHEKKLEEIEGINEATREQLKEVGMEAFQKKRALAEEADRFRCLKLAEQEEELEHIKMENALKKEEEKKRTKKVVKEQELTESEIDKVNKRHMDEKINETQKTENLRERLRDEQKELSSKISKEFHETETRSLETRLQMEKEVFDKEEENYQMVLKGKIEISKDIVERQRQLLNVKILNSSNDAIRNVNATVSTLKTSANAMDEAFQEISTNLSKEMDSDEREAMKPRLKLLSSQLTNIVKDSDDLERKTTKISVRNDRVTMVGQIIAVKKTITEAKNCISDVSRELNAKNREFNMKLQKKIQKKMNAVIEAINNIQPLNSNEDKTKEAIGCETESKRRTQQTLEQ
;
A
#
# COMPACT_ATOMS: atom_id res chain seq x y z
N MET A 1 -21.03 -186.41 181.62
CA MET A 1 -19.64 -186.53 181.13
C MET A 1 -19.67 -186.41 179.61
N GLY A 2 -18.55 -186.11 178.93
CA GLY A 2 -18.48 -186.18 177.46
C GLY A 2 -18.67 -184.87 176.70
N LEU A 3 -17.67 -183.98 176.81
CA LEU A 3 -17.13 -182.96 175.88
C LEU A 3 -17.71 -182.61 174.47
N TRP A 4 -18.50 -183.45 173.83
CA TRP A 4 -18.43 -183.66 172.36
C TRP A 4 -19.48 -182.82 171.60
N SER A 5 -19.41 -182.56 170.29
CA SER A 5 -18.35 -182.00 169.40
C SER A 5 -18.82 -182.19 167.95
N SER A 6 -19.44 -181.19 167.33
CA SER A 6 -20.04 -181.31 165.99
C SER A 6 -20.25 -179.93 165.36
N ASP A 7 -19.22 -179.10 165.43
CA ASP A 7 -19.44 -177.66 165.53
C ASP A 7 -19.44 -176.99 164.14
N GLU A 8 -20.59 -177.10 163.48
CA GLU A 8 -21.28 -176.04 162.72
C GLU A 8 -20.56 -175.38 161.51
N GLU A 9 -19.37 -175.87 161.15
CA GLU A 9 -18.45 -175.27 160.16
C GLU A 9 -19.00 -175.21 158.72
N ASP A 10 -19.83 -176.17 158.31
CA ASP A 10 -20.42 -176.20 156.96
C ASP A 10 -21.59 -175.21 156.81
N VAL A 11 -22.38 -174.97 157.88
CA VAL A 11 -23.60 -174.15 157.81
C VAL A 11 -23.29 -172.66 157.72
N GLU A 12 -22.30 -172.18 158.48
CA GLU A 12 -21.96 -170.75 158.48
C GLU A 12 -21.30 -170.31 157.16
N LYS A 13 -20.60 -171.25 156.50
CA LYS A 13 -19.92 -171.06 155.21
C LYS A 13 -20.92 -170.78 154.08
N ASP A 14 -22.02 -171.53 154.03
CA ASP A 14 -23.08 -171.32 153.04
C ASP A 14 -23.89 -170.03 153.31
N LEU A 15 -24.18 -169.72 154.57
CA LEU A 15 -24.86 -168.47 154.94
C LEU A 15 -24.03 -167.22 154.57
N ARG A 16 -22.70 -167.24 154.79
CA ARG A 16 -21.80 -166.15 154.33
C ARG A 16 -21.81 -165.98 152.83
N ASN A 17 -21.69 -167.07 152.06
CA ASN A 17 -21.68 -167.02 150.59
C ASN A 17 -22.99 -166.46 150.02
N SER A 18 -24.14 -166.85 150.58
CA SER A 18 -25.45 -166.33 150.16
C SER A 18 -25.60 -164.83 150.46
N ARG A 19 -25.13 -164.38 151.63
CA ARG A 19 -25.15 -162.96 152.04
C ARG A 19 -24.28 -162.08 151.12
N ILE A 20 -23.11 -162.57 150.71
CA ILE A 20 -22.20 -161.86 149.79
C ILE A 20 -22.82 -161.73 148.40
N LYS A 21 -23.46 -162.78 147.86
CA LYS A 21 -24.17 -162.69 146.57
C LYS A 21 -25.26 -161.62 146.57
N SER A 22 -26.12 -161.61 147.59
CA SER A 22 -27.18 -160.61 147.74
C SER A 22 -26.64 -159.18 147.82
N SER A 23 -25.53 -158.96 148.56
CA SER A 23 -24.90 -157.65 148.66
C SER A 23 -24.35 -157.13 147.33
N ASN A 24 -23.78 -158.00 146.49
CA ASN A 24 -23.21 -157.61 145.20
C ASN A 24 -24.28 -157.33 144.14
N GLU A 25 -25.40 -158.07 144.15
CA GLU A 25 -26.57 -157.80 143.31
C GLU A 25 -27.14 -156.40 143.60
N ASN A 26 -27.21 -156.03 144.88
CA ASN A 26 -27.73 -154.74 145.30
C ASN A 26 -26.81 -153.57 144.89
N ASN A 27 -25.49 -153.71 145.06
CA ASN A 27 -24.53 -152.69 144.60
C ASN A 27 -24.64 -152.43 143.09
N ARG A 28 -24.81 -153.46 142.25
CA ARG A 28 -25.01 -153.29 140.80
C ARG A 28 -26.25 -152.45 140.45
N ARG A 29 -27.36 -152.63 141.18
CA ARG A 29 -28.57 -151.81 140.99
C ARG A 29 -28.37 -150.36 141.41
N VAL A 30 -27.60 -150.11 142.48
CA VAL A 30 -27.30 -148.74 142.92
C VAL A 30 -26.47 -148.00 141.88
N THR A 31 -25.41 -148.60 141.31
CA THR A 31 -24.59 -147.92 140.29
C THR A 31 -25.39 -147.59 139.03
N ALA A 32 -26.20 -148.53 138.53
CA ALA A 32 -27.01 -148.33 137.32
C ALA A 32 -28.05 -147.20 137.47
N ASN A 33 -28.61 -147.00 138.67
CA ASN A 33 -29.54 -145.89 138.92
C ASN A 33 -28.83 -144.53 138.96
N VAL A 34 -27.57 -144.46 139.44
CA VAL A 34 -26.80 -143.21 139.45
C VAL A 34 -26.40 -142.80 138.02
N GLU A 35 -25.89 -143.75 137.22
CA GLU A 35 -25.46 -143.46 135.83
C GLU A 35 -26.62 -142.99 134.94
N ASN A 36 -27.81 -143.58 135.07
CA ASN A 36 -28.99 -143.12 134.34
C ASN A 36 -29.41 -141.69 134.75
N HIS A 37 -29.30 -141.33 136.04
CA HIS A 37 -29.74 -140.02 136.51
C HIS A 37 -28.78 -138.89 136.09
N GLU A 38 -27.47 -139.15 136.00
CA GLU A 38 -26.50 -138.20 135.44
C GLU A 38 -26.67 -137.98 133.92
N SER A 39 -27.11 -139.01 133.20
CA SER A 39 -27.37 -138.94 131.76
C SER A 39 -28.50 -137.96 131.41
N ASP A 40 -29.66 -138.07 132.08
CA ASP A 40 -30.81 -137.19 131.84
C ASP A 40 -30.52 -135.72 132.19
N LEU A 41 -29.78 -135.47 133.28
CA LEU A 41 -29.39 -134.11 133.69
C LEU A 41 -28.43 -133.44 132.68
N LYS A 42 -27.55 -134.21 132.02
CA LYS A 42 -26.73 -133.70 130.90
C LYS A 42 -27.58 -133.36 129.68
N ALA A 43 -28.55 -134.20 129.34
CA ALA A 43 -29.41 -134.01 128.17
C ALA A 43 -30.29 -132.76 128.27
N GLN A 44 -30.76 -132.38 129.46
CA GLN A 44 -31.52 -131.14 129.66
C GLN A 44 -30.67 -129.88 129.53
N ARG A 45 -29.44 -129.85 130.09
CA ARG A 45 -28.55 -128.68 129.99
C ARG A 45 -28.18 -128.32 128.56
N HIS A 46 -27.99 -129.31 127.69
CA HIS A 46 -27.59 -129.07 126.30
C HIS A 46 -28.70 -128.34 125.49
N ARG A 47 -29.97 -128.75 125.65
CA ARG A 47 -31.09 -128.11 124.92
C ARG A 47 -31.25 -126.65 125.31
N TYR A 48 -31.18 -126.35 126.61
CA TYR A 48 -31.31 -124.98 127.11
C TYR A 48 -30.20 -124.05 126.61
N GLN A 49 -28.98 -124.56 126.36
CA GLN A 49 -27.90 -123.75 125.78
C GLN A 49 -28.09 -123.47 124.28
N GLN A 50 -28.75 -124.34 123.52
CA GLN A 50 -29.03 -124.10 122.10
C GLN A 50 -30.13 -123.05 121.89
N GLU A 51 -31.27 -123.16 122.59
CA GLU A 51 -32.37 -122.20 122.49
C GLU A 51 -31.95 -120.77 122.88
N LEU A 52 -31.00 -120.64 123.82
CA LEU A 52 -30.48 -119.33 124.26
C LEU A 52 -29.46 -118.73 123.28
N HIS A 53 -28.91 -119.53 122.35
CA HIS A 53 -28.02 -119.06 121.30
C HIS A 53 -28.79 -118.65 120.04
N GLU A 54 -29.86 -119.35 119.67
CA GLU A 54 -30.71 -118.98 118.53
C GLU A 54 -31.38 -117.62 118.74
N LYS A 55 -31.96 -117.37 119.92
CA LYS A 55 -32.58 -116.06 120.25
C LYS A 55 -31.61 -114.88 120.18
N LYS A 56 -30.31 -115.09 120.41
CA LYS A 56 -29.29 -114.03 120.29
C LYS A 56 -28.91 -113.72 118.85
N LEU A 57 -29.13 -114.63 117.91
CA LEU A 57 -28.89 -114.39 116.49
C LEU A 57 -30.03 -113.58 115.87
N GLU A 58 -31.28 -113.93 116.19
CA GLU A 58 -32.47 -113.17 115.75
C GLU A 58 -32.41 -111.69 116.20
N GLU A 59 -31.96 -111.44 117.44
CA GLU A 59 -31.85 -110.09 118.00
C GLU A 59 -30.76 -109.24 117.30
N ILE A 60 -29.71 -109.88 116.76
CA ILE A 60 -28.64 -109.21 115.99
C ILE A 60 -29.08 -108.92 114.54
N GLU A 61 -29.83 -109.82 113.90
CA GLU A 61 -30.37 -109.58 112.56
C GLU A 61 -31.35 -108.40 112.55
N GLY A 62 -32.27 -108.33 113.53
CA GLY A 62 -33.21 -107.21 113.65
C GLY A 62 -32.57 -105.82 113.79
N ILE A 63 -31.44 -105.72 114.51
CA ILE A 63 -30.70 -104.44 114.66
C ILE A 63 -30.00 -104.05 113.34
N ASN A 64 -29.45 -105.02 112.62
CA ASN A 64 -28.80 -104.78 111.32
C ASN A 64 -29.80 -104.34 110.25
N GLU A 65 -31.01 -104.91 110.25
CA GLU A 65 -32.07 -104.54 109.29
C GLU A 65 -32.51 -103.08 109.50
N ALA A 66 -32.82 -102.70 110.75
CA ALA A 66 -33.27 -101.35 111.11
C ALA A 66 -32.23 -100.26 110.79
N THR A 67 -30.93 -100.52 111.03
CA THR A 67 -29.86 -99.57 110.67
C THR A 67 -29.64 -99.45 109.17
N ARG A 68 -30.01 -100.47 108.37
CA ARG A 68 -29.93 -100.46 106.90
C ARG A 68 -31.02 -99.62 106.26
N GLU A 69 -32.22 -99.59 106.84
CA GLU A 69 -33.33 -98.77 106.36
C GLU A 69 -33.12 -97.28 106.64
N GLN A 70 -32.70 -96.91 107.86
CA GLN A 70 -32.40 -95.51 108.19
C GLN A 70 -31.33 -94.89 107.28
N LEU A 71 -30.31 -95.66 106.88
CA LEU A 71 -29.28 -95.19 105.93
C LEU A 71 -29.81 -94.97 104.51
N LYS A 72 -30.81 -95.75 104.06
CA LYS A 72 -31.47 -95.53 102.76
C LYS A 72 -32.35 -94.28 102.78
N GLU A 73 -33.07 -94.05 103.86
CA GLU A 73 -34.03 -92.95 103.99
C GLU A 73 -33.31 -91.59 103.94
N VAL A 74 -32.27 -91.41 104.77
CA VAL A 74 -31.42 -90.20 104.76
C VAL A 74 -30.72 -89.98 103.41
N GLY A 75 -30.32 -91.07 102.74
CA GLY A 75 -29.73 -91.01 101.40
C GLY A 75 -30.69 -90.50 100.32
N MET A 76 -31.97 -90.90 100.39
CA MET A 76 -32.98 -90.43 99.43
C MET A 76 -33.40 -88.97 99.65
N GLU A 77 -33.61 -88.53 100.89
CA GLU A 77 -33.98 -87.14 101.17
C GLU A 77 -32.92 -86.13 100.67
N ALA A 78 -31.64 -86.45 100.88
CA ALA A 78 -30.53 -85.63 100.40
C ALA A 78 -30.49 -85.55 98.86
N PHE A 79 -30.77 -86.66 98.16
CA PHE A 79 -30.79 -86.70 96.71
C PHE A 79 -31.98 -85.92 96.12
N GLN A 80 -33.17 -86.05 96.72
CA GLN A 80 -34.38 -85.35 96.27
C GLN A 80 -34.25 -83.82 96.43
N LYS A 81 -33.75 -83.33 97.57
CA LYS A 81 -33.49 -81.88 97.77
C LYS A 81 -32.47 -81.32 96.78
N LYS A 82 -31.39 -82.06 96.50
CA LYS A 82 -30.35 -81.63 95.57
C LYS A 82 -30.85 -81.59 94.11
N ARG A 83 -31.76 -82.50 93.75
CA ARG A 83 -32.40 -82.53 92.43
C ARG A 83 -33.42 -81.42 92.24
N ALA A 84 -34.27 -81.15 93.24
CA ALA A 84 -35.28 -80.09 93.15
C ALA A 84 -34.66 -78.70 92.90
N LEU A 85 -33.60 -78.35 93.63
CA LEU A 85 -32.87 -77.09 93.45
C LEU A 85 -32.19 -76.96 92.07
N ALA A 86 -31.74 -78.07 91.48
CA ALA A 86 -31.17 -78.07 90.14
C ALA A 86 -32.26 -77.87 89.05
N GLU A 87 -33.39 -78.57 89.16
CA GLU A 87 -34.50 -78.42 88.21
C GLU A 87 -35.15 -77.02 88.28
N GLU A 88 -35.16 -76.37 89.45
CA GLU A 88 -35.66 -75.00 89.59
C GLU A 88 -34.70 -73.96 88.98
N ALA A 89 -33.39 -74.13 89.18
CA ALA A 89 -32.36 -73.27 88.57
C ALA A 89 -32.35 -73.37 87.03
N ASP A 90 -32.46 -74.57 86.46
CA ASP A 90 -32.49 -74.74 85.00
C ASP A 90 -33.79 -74.20 84.37
N ARG A 91 -34.95 -74.33 85.03
CA ARG A 91 -36.20 -73.70 84.55
C ARG A 91 -36.07 -72.18 84.49
N PHE A 92 -35.51 -71.56 85.53
CA PHE A 92 -35.30 -70.11 85.55
C PHE A 92 -34.34 -69.66 84.44
N ARG A 93 -33.28 -70.44 84.19
CA ARG A 93 -32.31 -70.18 83.11
C ARG A 93 -32.93 -70.29 81.72
N CYS A 94 -33.76 -71.31 81.47
CA CYS A 94 -34.45 -71.49 80.20
C CYS A 94 -35.47 -70.38 79.93
N LEU A 95 -36.24 -69.95 80.94
CA LEU A 95 -37.14 -68.80 80.82
C LEU A 95 -36.39 -67.51 80.48
N LYS A 96 -35.27 -67.24 81.18
CA LYS A 96 -34.43 -66.07 80.91
C LYS A 96 -33.82 -66.06 79.50
N LEU A 97 -33.48 -67.22 78.94
CA LEU A 97 -32.98 -67.34 77.57
C LEU A 97 -34.10 -67.15 76.54
N ALA A 98 -35.30 -67.69 76.78
CA ALA A 98 -36.45 -67.50 75.89
C ALA A 98 -36.86 -66.02 75.80
N GLU A 99 -36.93 -65.29 76.92
CA GLU A 99 -37.17 -63.83 76.92
C GLU A 99 -36.13 -63.07 76.08
N GLN A 100 -34.85 -63.43 76.18
CA GLN A 100 -33.78 -62.79 75.44
C GLN A 100 -33.79 -63.14 73.94
N GLU A 101 -34.20 -64.34 73.57
CA GLU A 101 -34.39 -64.73 72.16
C GLU A 101 -35.57 -63.98 71.53
N GLU A 102 -36.69 -63.84 72.25
CA GLU A 102 -37.88 -63.10 71.78
C GLU A 102 -37.59 -61.58 71.63
N GLU A 103 -36.88 -60.96 72.58
CA GLU A 103 -36.38 -59.59 72.43
C GLU A 103 -35.45 -59.45 71.21
N LEU A 104 -34.53 -60.39 70.99
CA LEU A 104 -33.61 -60.37 69.86
C LEU A 104 -34.31 -60.57 68.51
N GLU A 105 -35.37 -61.39 68.44
CA GLU A 105 -36.18 -61.53 67.23
C GLU A 105 -37.01 -60.26 66.96
N HIS A 106 -37.61 -59.65 67.98
CA HIS A 106 -38.33 -58.39 67.84
C HIS A 106 -37.41 -57.26 67.32
N ILE A 107 -36.21 -57.13 67.91
CA ILE A 107 -35.19 -56.16 67.49
C ILE A 107 -34.70 -56.45 66.06
N LYS A 108 -34.56 -57.71 65.64
CA LYS A 108 -34.23 -58.07 64.25
C LYS A 108 -35.33 -57.68 63.28
N MET A 109 -36.60 -57.94 63.60
CA MET A 109 -37.74 -57.57 62.75
C MET A 109 -37.89 -56.05 62.62
N GLU A 110 -37.79 -55.31 63.72
CA GLU A 110 -37.87 -53.84 63.70
C GLU A 110 -36.72 -53.21 62.88
N ASN A 111 -35.50 -53.74 63.01
CA ASN A 111 -34.36 -53.32 62.20
C ASN A 111 -34.50 -53.72 60.71
N ALA A 112 -35.17 -54.83 60.40
CA ALA A 112 -35.45 -55.21 59.02
C ALA A 112 -36.45 -54.25 58.37
N LEU A 113 -37.53 -53.89 59.08
CA LEU A 113 -38.53 -52.91 58.64
C LEU A 113 -37.91 -51.52 58.44
N LYS A 114 -37.12 -51.03 59.41
CA LYS A 114 -36.39 -49.74 59.29
C LYS A 114 -35.46 -49.74 58.07
N LYS A 115 -34.69 -50.81 57.85
CA LYS A 115 -33.84 -50.96 56.64
C LYS A 115 -34.63 -51.00 55.34
N GLU A 116 -35.85 -51.52 55.33
CA GLU A 116 -36.69 -51.52 54.13
C GLU A 116 -37.28 -50.13 53.85
N GLU A 117 -37.72 -49.40 54.88
CA GLU A 117 -38.13 -48.00 54.74
C GLU A 117 -36.97 -47.09 54.30
N GLU A 118 -35.79 -47.22 54.91
CA GLU A 118 -34.58 -46.49 54.50
C GLU A 118 -34.23 -46.77 53.04
N LYS A 119 -34.30 -48.03 52.59
CA LYS A 119 -34.12 -48.42 51.18
C LYS A 119 -35.17 -47.81 50.26
N LYS A 120 -36.43 -47.69 50.70
CA LYS A 120 -37.50 -47.02 49.92
C LYS A 120 -37.27 -45.51 49.84
N ARG A 121 -36.88 -44.86 50.95
CA ARG A 121 -36.55 -43.42 51.00
C ARG A 121 -35.32 -43.09 50.15
N THR A 122 -34.21 -43.82 50.31
CA THR A 122 -33.00 -43.62 49.47
C THR A 122 -33.28 -43.86 47.99
N LYS A 123 -34.02 -44.91 47.61
CA LYS A 123 -34.41 -45.10 46.20
C LYS A 123 -35.26 -43.96 45.61
N LYS A 124 -36.06 -43.27 46.43
CA LYS A 124 -36.83 -42.09 45.99
C LYS A 124 -35.90 -40.89 45.80
N VAL A 125 -35.04 -40.61 46.77
CA VAL A 125 -34.05 -39.51 46.71
C VAL A 125 -33.09 -39.69 45.54
N VAL A 126 -32.57 -40.91 45.31
CA VAL A 126 -31.68 -41.20 44.16
C VAL A 126 -32.38 -40.91 42.84
N LYS A 127 -33.65 -41.31 42.67
CA LYS A 127 -34.41 -40.98 41.45
C LYS A 127 -34.68 -39.48 41.28
N GLU A 128 -34.92 -38.76 42.37
CA GLU A 128 -35.11 -37.30 42.36
C GLU A 128 -33.80 -36.57 42.04
N GLN A 129 -32.66 -37.09 42.49
CA GLN A 129 -31.31 -36.62 42.13
C GLN A 129 -30.98 -36.93 40.66
N GLU A 130 -31.18 -38.17 40.19
CA GLU A 130 -30.99 -38.55 38.77
C GLU A 130 -31.85 -37.70 37.82
N LEU A 131 -33.09 -37.38 38.21
CA LEU A 131 -33.98 -36.49 37.43
C LEU A 131 -33.49 -35.05 37.43
N THR A 132 -33.08 -34.50 38.58
CA THR A 132 -32.58 -33.11 38.66
C THR A 132 -31.22 -32.95 37.99
N GLU A 133 -30.31 -33.91 38.09
CA GLU A 133 -29.08 -33.97 37.29
C GLU A 133 -29.39 -34.03 35.78
N SER A 134 -30.36 -34.86 35.37
CA SER A 134 -30.80 -34.92 33.96
C SER A 134 -31.43 -33.62 33.46
N GLU A 135 -32.12 -32.85 34.31
CA GLU A 135 -32.66 -31.54 33.98
C GLU A 135 -31.57 -30.46 33.91
N ILE A 136 -30.63 -30.45 34.86
CA ILE A 136 -29.45 -29.59 34.85
C ILE A 136 -28.62 -29.84 33.58
N ASP A 137 -28.37 -31.09 33.20
CA ASP A 137 -27.66 -31.44 31.98
C ASP A 137 -28.39 -30.97 30.71
N LYS A 138 -29.72 -31.04 30.68
CA LYS A 138 -30.52 -30.52 29.55
C LYS A 138 -30.44 -28.99 29.47
N VAL A 139 -30.49 -28.30 30.61
CA VAL A 139 -30.35 -26.83 30.67
C VAL A 139 -28.94 -26.40 30.28
N ASN A 140 -27.90 -27.06 30.80
CA ASN A 140 -26.51 -26.80 30.44
C ASN A 140 -26.22 -27.04 28.95
N LYS A 141 -26.79 -28.10 28.36
CA LYS A 141 -26.71 -28.33 26.91
C LYS A 141 -27.40 -27.22 26.12
N ARG A 142 -28.64 -26.84 26.47
CA ARG A 142 -29.33 -25.72 25.82
C ARG A 142 -28.55 -24.41 25.92
N HIS A 143 -28.01 -24.06 27.08
CA HIS A 143 -27.19 -22.86 27.23
C HIS A 143 -25.87 -22.93 26.47
N MET A 144 -25.24 -24.11 26.33
CA MET A 144 -24.10 -24.28 25.44
C MET A 144 -24.50 -24.10 23.97
N ASP A 145 -25.61 -24.71 23.53
CA ASP A 145 -26.11 -24.59 22.16
C ASP A 145 -26.55 -23.15 21.82
N GLU A 146 -27.20 -22.45 22.75
CA GLU A 146 -27.54 -21.03 22.66
C GLU A 146 -26.27 -20.17 22.57
N LYS A 147 -25.30 -20.39 23.46
CA LYS A 147 -24.02 -19.66 23.46
C LYS A 147 -23.20 -19.92 22.18
N ILE A 148 -23.23 -21.14 21.63
CA ILE A 148 -22.62 -21.48 20.34
C ILE A 148 -23.35 -20.74 19.21
N ASN A 149 -24.69 -20.73 19.22
CA ASN A 149 -25.46 -19.97 18.23
C ASN A 149 -25.22 -18.46 18.31
N GLU A 150 -25.09 -17.90 19.51
CA GLU A 150 -24.77 -16.48 19.71
C GLU A 150 -23.34 -16.16 19.27
N THR A 151 -22.33 -16.98 19.60
CA THR A 151 -20.98 -16.77 19.09
C THR A 151 -20.93 -16.88 17.57
N GLN A 152 -21.58 -17.87 16.95
CA GLN A 152 -21.71 -17.97 15.49
C GLN A 152 -22.40 -16.75 14.88
N LYS A 153 -23.50 -16.26 15.46
CA LYS A 153 -24.16 -15.02 15.00
C LYS A 153 -23.23 -13.81 15.10
N THR A 154 -22.49 -13.65 16.20
CA THR A 154 -21.54 -12.54 16.35
C THR A 154 -20.32 -12.66 15.44
N GLU A 155 -19.84 -13.88 15.15
CA GLU A 155 -18.75 -14.10 14.19
C GLU A 155 -19.22 -13.76 12.76
N ASN A 156 -20.40 -14.22 12.35
CA ASN A 156 -21.01 -13.88 11.06
C ASN A 156 -21.25 -12.35 10.90
N LEU A 157 -21.64 -11.66 11.98
CA LEU A 157 -21.77 -10.19 11.99
C LEU A 157 -20.41 -9.49 11.89
N ARG A 158 -19.37 -10.00 12.55
CA ARG A 158 -17.98 -9.49 12.43
C ARG A 158 -17.36 -9.76 11.07
N GLU A 159 -17.74 -10.84 10.40
CA GLU A 159 -17.32 -11.15 9.04
C GLU A 159 -17.98 -10.19 8.05
N ARG A 160 -19.32 -10.04 8.11
CA ARG A 160 -20.05 -9.04 7.32
C ARG A 160 -19.51 -7.61 7.51
N LEU A 161 -19.30 -7.17 8.75
CA LEU A 161 -18.72 -5.85 9.02
C LEU A 161 -17.31 -5.68 8.43
N ARG A 162 -16.49 -6.74 8.42
CA ARG A 162 -15.16 -6.69 7.80
C ARG A 162 -15.24 -6.61 6.28
N ASP A 163 -16.19 -7.31 5.66
CA ASP A 163 -16.36 -7.28 4.20
C ASP A 163 -17.02 -5.97 3.73
N GLU A 164 -18.02 -5.46 4.45
CA GLU A 164 -18.57 -4.12 4.25
C GLU A 164 -17.47 -3.05 4.39
N GLN A 165 -16.63 -3.13 5.44
CA GLN A 165 -15.51 -2.19 5.62
C GLN A 165 -14.48 -2.27 4.49
N LYS A 166 -14.14 -3.47 3.99
CA LYS A 166 -13.28 -3.63 2.80
C LYS A 166 -13.92 -3.03 1.56
N GLU A 167 -15.20 -3.28 1.31
CA GLU A 167 -15.91 -2.77 0.14
C GLU A 167 -15.98 -1.23 0.17
N LEU A 168 -16.28 -0.65 1.34
CA LEU A 168 -16.35 0.79 1.54
C LEU A 168 -14.97 1.45 1.40
N SER A 169 -13.91 0.80 1.89
CA SER A 169 -12.52 1.25 1.69
C SER A 169 -12.09 1.19 0.21
N SER A 170 -12.52 0.15 -0.51
CA SER A 170 -12.30 -0.01 -1.95
C SER A 170 -13.05 1.05 -2.77
N LYS A 171 -14.30 1.38 -2.40
CA LYS A 171 -15.07 2.48 -3.00
C LYS A 171 -14.40 3.83 -2.78
N ILE A 172 -14.05 4.17 -1.54
CA ILE A 172 -13.34 5.43 -1.22
C ILE A 172 -12.03 5.55 -1.98
N SER A 173 -11.22 4.48 -2.04
CA SER A 173 -9.96 4.48 -2.79
C SER A 173 -10.17 4.72 -4.28
N LYS A 174 -11.19 4.10 -4.89
CA LYS A 174 -11.55 4.35 -6.30
C LYS A 174 -12.06 5.77 -6.54
N GLU A 175 -12.98 6.27 -5.71
CA GLU A 175 -13.51 7.63 -5.81
C GLU A 175 -12.41 8.69 -5.63
N PHE A 176 -11.46 8.47 -4.71
CA PHE A 176 -10.28 9.32 -4.54
C PHE A 176 -9.41 9.31 -5.81
N HIS A 177 -9.05 8.15 -6.34
CA HIS A 177 -8.22 8.09 -7.54
C HIS A 177 -8.95 8.61 -8.80
N GLU A 178 -10.26 8.41 -8.93
CA GLU A 178 -11.05 9.00 -10.02
C GLU A 178 -11.12 10.54 -9.92
N THR A 179 -11.29 11.09 -8.72
CA THR A 179 -11.32 12.56 -8.52
C THR A 179 -9.95 13.19 -8.69
N GLU A 180 -8.88 12.55 -8.19
CA GLU A 180 -7.48 12.91 -8.44
C GLU A 180 -7.14 12.87 -9.93
N THR A 181 -7.50 11.79 -10.64
CA THR A 181 -7.28 11.66 -12.09
C THR A 181 -8.00 12.75 -12.87
N ARG A 182 -9.30 12.97 -12.61
CA ARG A 182 -10.07 14.06 -13.27
C ARG A 182 -9.49 15.45 -12.97
N SER A 183 -8.96 15.68 -11.77
CA SER A 183 -8.31 16.93 -11.40
C SER A 183 -7.02 17.15 -12.18
N LEU A 184 -6.18 16.10 -12.30
CA LEU A 184 -4.95 16.12 -13.09
C LEU A 184 -5.23 16.28 -14.59
N GLU A 185 -6.22 15.57 -15.14
CA GLU A 185 -6.67 15.72 -16.53
C GLU A 185 -7.14 17.15 -16.82
N THR A 186 -7.99 17.72 -15.95
CA THR A 186 -8.48 19.11 -16.06
C THR A 186 -7.32 20.10 -16.03
N ARG A 187 -6.36 19.91 -15.11
CA ARG A 187 -5.18 20.76 -15.00
C ARG A 187 -4.29 20.66 -16.25
N LEU A 188 -4.05 19.46 -16.76
CA LEU A 188 -3.23 19.22 -17.94
C LEU A 188 -3.88 19.79 -19.21
N GLN A 189 -5.21 19.74 -19.30
CA GLN A 189 -5.99 20.42 -20.34
C GLN A 189 -5.81 21.95 -20.26
N MET A 190 -5.91 22.55 -19.07
CA MET A 190 -5.70 23.99 -18.88
C MET A 190 -4.25 24.42 -19.18
N GLU A 191 -3.25 23.67 -18.71
CA GLU A 191 -1.83 23.95 -18.99
C GLU A 191 -1.55 23.85 -20.50
N LYS A 192 -2.15 22.88 -21.20
CA LYS A 192 -2.07 22.78 -22.66
C LYS A 192 -2.74 23.97 -23.36
N GLU A 193 -3.94 24.38 -22.96
CA GLU A 193 -4.61 25.55 -23.56
C GLU A 193 -3.82 26.86 -23.38
N VAL A 194 -3.11 27.01 -22.25
CA VAL A 194 -2.20 28.14 -22.04
C VAL A 194 -0.99 28.04 -22.97
N PHE A 195 -0.35 26.87 -23.05
CA PHE A 195 0.81 26.66 -23.92
C PHE A 195 0.50 26.86 -25.40
N ASP A 196 -0.63 26.32 -25.88
CA ASP A 196 -1.09 26.49 -27.27
C ASP A 196 -1.33 27.98 -27.60
N LYS A 197 -1.88 28.77 -26.67
CA LYS A 197 -2.07 30.23 -26.81
C LYS A 197 -0.75 31.02 -26.72
N GLU A 198 0.19 30.61 -25.86
CA GLU A 198 1.50 31.24 -25.76
C GLU A 198 2.32 31.01 -27.03
N GLU A 199 2.28 29.80 -27.61
CA GLU A 199 2.90 29.49 -28.89
C GLU A 199 2.23 30.24 -30.05
N GLU A 200 0.89 30.31 -30.10
CA GLU A 200 0.19 31.12 -31.11
C GLU A 200 0.59 32.60 -31.05
N ASN A 201 0.61 33.19 -29.85
CA ASN A 201 1.06 34.57 -29.63
C ASN A 201 2.54 34.75 -30.01
N TYR A 202 3.41 33.81 -29.65
CA TYR A 202 4.83 33.86 -30.01
C TYR A 202 5.03 33.83 -31.53
N GLN A 203 4.34 32.93 -32.23
CA GLN A 203 4.36 32.85 -33.69
C GLN A 203 3.78 34.09 -34.36
N MET A 204 2.72 34.69 -33.80
CA MET A 204 2.13 35.94 -34.28
C MET A 204 3.12 37.11 -34.17
N VAL A 205 3.74 37.29 -33.00
CA VAL A 205 4.77 38.31 -32.75
C VAL A 205 6.00 38.09 -33.64
N LEU A 206 6.40 36.85 -33.87
CA LEU A 206 7.55 36.52 -34.71
C LEU A 206 7.27 36.81 -36.20
N LYS A 207 6.07 36.51 -36.70
CA LYS A 207 5.62 36.90 -38.05
C LYS A 207 5.59 38.42 -38.20
N GLY A 208 4.99 39.15 -37.27
CA GLY A 208 4.94 40.62 -37.29
C GLY A 208 6.35 41.26 -37.32
N LYS A 209 7.29 40.74 -36.52
CA LYS A 209 8.70 41.17 -36.55
C LYS A 209 9.37 40.92 -37.91
N ILE A 210 9.08 39.79 -38.56
CA ILE A 210 9.59 39.47 -39.91
C ILE A 210 9.01 40.42 -40.96
N GLU A 211 7.72 40.75 -40.88
CA GLU A 211 7.05 41.67 -41.81
C GLU A 211 7.58 43.10 -41.67
N ILE A 212 7.68 43.62 -40.43
CA ILE A 212 8.30 44.93 -40.15
C ILE A 212 9.74 44.99 -40.69
N SER A 213 10.52 43.92 -40.53
CA SER A 213 11.89 43.84 -41.06
C SER A 213 11.94 43.91 -42.59
N LYS A 214 11.04 43.19 -43.28
CA LYS A 214 10.90 43.26 -44.76
C LYS A 214 10.52 44.66 -45.22
N ASP A 215 9.55 45.29 -44.55
CA ASP A 215 9.12 46.67 -44.84
C ASP A 215 10.26 47.68 -44.69
N ILE A 216 11.08 47.55 -43.63
CA ILE A 216 12.26 48.42 -43.42
C ILE A 216 13.27 48.25 -44.56
N VAL A 217 13.57 47.01 -44.98
CA VAL A 217 14.52 46.74 -46.07
C VAL A 217 14.02 47.30 -47.40
N GLU A 218 12.74 47.10 -47.74
CA GLU A 218 12.17 47.61 -48.99
C GLU A 218 12.09 49.15 -49.00
N ARG A 219 11.75 49.79 -47.86
CA ARG A 219 11.83 51.25 -47.71
C ARG A 219 13.25 51.79 -47.90
N GLN A 220 14.26 51.14 -47.31
CA GLN A 220 15.67 51.53 -47.48
C GLN A 220 16.11 51.43 -48.95
N ARG A 221 15.67 50.39 -49.66
CA ARG A 221 15.90 50.20 -51.09
C ARG A 221 15.22 51.27 -51.94
N GLN A 222 13.97 51.63 -51.64
CA GLN A 222 13.24 52.71 -52.32
C GLN A 222 13.92 54.07 -52.11
N LEU A 223 14.29 54.40 -50.87
CA LEU A 223 15.03 55.62 -50.55
C LEU A 223 16.39 55.70 -51.28
N LEU A 224 17.10 54.58 -51.41
CA LEU A 224 18.35 54.52 -52.16
C LEU A 224 18.12 54.78 -53.66
N ASN A 225 17.09 54.18 -54.25
CA ASN A 225 16.70 54.44 -55.64
C ASN A 225 16.34 55.92 -55.87
N VAL A 226 15.58 56.55 -54.97
CA VAL A 226 15.25 57.99 -55.03
C VAL A 226 16.52 58.85 -54.97
N LYS A 227 17.48 58.52 -54.10
CA LYS A 227 18.77 59.24 -54.02
C LYS A 227 19.60 59.11 -55.30
N ILE A 228 19.63 57.93 -55.92
CA ILE A 228 20.32 57.69 -57.19
C ILE A 228 19.66 58.49 -58.33
N LEU A 229 18.33 58.47 -58.41
CA LEU A 229 17.56 59.23 -59.41
C LEU A 229 17.77 60.74 -59.26
N ASN A 230 17.69 61.28 -58.05
CA ASN A 230 17.96 62.71 -57.78
C ASN A 230 19.38 63.10 -58.20
N SER A 231 20.40 62.34 -57.79
CA SER A 231 21.79 62.59 -58.19
C SER A 231 21.99 62.56 -59.71
N SER A 232 21.30 61.65 -60.42
CA SER A 232 21.31 61.61 -61.88
C SER A 232 20.59 62.81 -62.51
N ASN A 233 19.46 63.25 -61.93
CA ASN A 233 18.72 64.42 -62.41
C ASN A 233 19.51 65.71 -62.21
N ASP A 234 20.22 65.87 -61.08
CA ASP A 234 21.06 67.03 -60.84
C ASP A 234 22.29 67.06 -61.77
N ALA A 235 22.88 65.90 -62.10
CA ALA A 235 23.90 65.82 -63.16
C ALA A 235 23.34 66.26 -64.52
N ILE A 236 22.14 65.79 -64.89
CA ILE A 236 21.45 66.17 -66.14
C ILE A 236 21.11 67.67 -66.17
N ARG A 237 20.58 68.25 -65.08
CA ARG A 237 20.30 69.69 -64.95
C ARG A 237 21.56 70.53 -65.15
N ASN A 238 22.67 70.15 -64.53
CA ASN A 238 23.96 70.83 -64.69
C ASN A 238 24.49 70.76 -66.14
N VAL A 239 24.32 69.62 -66.81
CA VAL A 239 24.66 69.47 -68.24
C VAL A 239 23.75 70.36 -69.09
N ASN A 240 22.44 70.30 -68.93
CA ASN A 240 21.47 71.11 -69.68
C ASN A 240 21.68 72.61 -69.49
N ALA A 241 21.98 73.08 -68.28
CA ALA A 241 22.33 74.48 -68.03
C ALA A 241 23.58 74.91 -68.82
N THR A 242 24.57 74.02 -68.93
CA THR A 242 25.81 74.26 -69.70
C THR A 242 25.55 74.21 -71.21
N VAL A 243 24.63 73.36 -71.70
CA VAL A 243 24.15 73.38 -73.08
C VAL A 243 23.47 74.71 -73.41
N SER A 244 22.64 75.24 -72.50
CA SER A 244 22.02 76.57 -72.66
C SER A 244 23.08 77.67 -72.74
N THR A 245 24.08 77.67 -71.85
CA THR A 245 25.21 78.61 -71.90
C THR A 245 25.95 78.54 -73.25
N LEU A 246 26.25 77.33 -73.72
CA LEU A 246 26.95 77.11 -75.00
C LEU A 246 26.13 77.65 -76.19
N LYS A 247 24.79 77.52 -76.17
CA LYS A 247 23.91 78.10 -77.19
C LYS A 247 23.88 79.63 -77.12
N THR A 248 23.88 80.23 -75.92
CA THR A 248 24.04 81.69 -75.77
C THR A 248 25.39 82.17 -76.30
N SER A 249 26.49 81.46 -76.00
CA SER A 249 27.82 81.75 -76.55
C SER A 249 27.86 81.65 -78.08
N ALA A 250 27.12 80.71 -78.68
CA ALA A 250 27.01 80.57 -80.13
C ALA A 250 26.21 81.73 -80.78
N ASN A 251 25.14 82.20 -80.16
CA ASN A 251 24.36 83.34 -80.67
C ASN A 251 25.18 84.63 -80.64
N ALA A 252 25.89 84.91 -79.55
CA ALA A 252 26.78 86.08 -79.45
C ALA A 252 27.93 86.03 -80.48
N MET A 253 28.37 84.82 -80.87
CA MET A 253 29.34 84.62 -81.95
C MET A 253 28.70 84.86 -83.33
N ASP A 254 27.44 84.48 -83.56
CA ASP A 254 26.72 84.77 -84.80
C ASP A 254 26.53 86.29 -85.00
N GLU A 255 26.10 87.01 -83.97
CA GLU A 255 25.95 88.48 -83.99
C GLU A 255 27.26 89.17 -84.40
N ALA A 256 28.37 88.84 -83.73
CA ALA A 256 29.70 89.38 -84.07
C ALA A 256 30.17 88.93 -85.46
N PHE A 257 29.79 87.73 -85.90
CA PHE A 257 30.15 87.23 -87.22
C PHE A 257 29.35 87.88 -88.36
N GLN A 258 28.08 88.21 -88.15
CA GLN A 258 27.27 88.96 -89.11
C GLN A 258 27.84 90.37 -89.30
N GLU A 259 28.21 91.07 -88.22
CA GLU A 259 28.89 92.37 -88.28
C GLU A 259 30.23 92.30 -89.04
N ILE A 260 30.99 91.20 -88.91
CA ILE A 260 32.22 91.00 -89.69
C ILE A 260 31.90 90.69 -91.16
N SER A 261 30.87 89.90 -91.43
CA SER A 261 30.54 89.42 -92.77
C SER A 261 30.06 90.53 -93.70
N THR A 262 29.33 91.52 -93.18
CA THR A 262 28.86 92.68 -93.96
C THR A 262 29.97 93.66 -94.31
N ASN A 263 31.00 93.75 -93.47
CA ASN A 263 32.11 94.70 -93.61
C ASN A 263 33.34 94.13 -94.35
N LEU A 264 33.42 92.81 -94.55
CA LEU A 264 34.41 92.22 -95.47
C LEU A 264 33.92 92.36 -96.92
N SER A 265 34.61 93.16 -97.73
CA SER A 265 34.29 93.39 -99.14
C SER A 265 35.51 93.12 -100.04
N LYS A 266 35.32 93.11 -101.37
CA LYS A 266 36.44 92.97 -102.32
C LYS A 266 37.35 94.20 -102.33
N GLU A 267 36.73 95.36 -102.17
CA GLU A 267 37.33 96.70 -102.28
C GLU A 267 37.18 97.38 -100.92
N MET A 268 38.19 97.15 -100.06
CA MET A 268 38.30 97.77 -98.74
C MET A 268 39.50 98.72 -98.71
N ASP A 269 39.30 99.92 -98.17
CA ASP A 269 40.37 100.90 -97.96
C ASP A 269 41.30 100.52 -96.77
N SER A 270 42.24 101.40 -96.43
CA SER A 270 43.20 101.12 -95.34
C SER A 270 42.55 101.18 -93.96
N ASP A 271 41.59 102.07 -93.74
CA ASP A 271 40.99 102.35 -92.44
C ASP A 271 39.92 101.29 -92.13
N GLU A 272 39.14 100.88 -93.13
CA GLU A 272 38.22 99.73 -93.05
C GLU A 272 38.96 98.43 -92.68
N ARG A 273 40.16 98.21 -93.22
CA ARG A 273 40.99 97.04 -92.89
C ARG A 273 41.51 97.07 -91.46
N GLU A 274 42.02 98.21 -91.00
CA GLU A 274 42.46 98.35 -89.60
C GLU A 274 41.29 98.21 -88.62
N ALA A 275 40.12 98.76 -88.94
CA ALA A 275 38.89 98.62 -88.15
C ALA A 275 38.39 97.17 -88.03
N MET A 276 38.70 96.30 -89.00
CA MET A 276 38.26 94.90 -89.02
C MET A 276 39.16 93.94 -88.22
N LYS A 277 40.42 94.30 -87.96
CA LYS A 277 41.33 93.52 -87.11
C LYS A 277 40.82 93.32 -85.67
N PRO A 278 40.35 94.35 -84.91
CA PRO A 278 39.81 94.14 -83.58
C PRO A 278 38.52 93.30 -83.57
N ARG A 279 37.67 93.42 -84.60
CA ARG A 279 36.46 92.57 -84.74
C ARG A 279 36.82 91.09 -84.96
N LEU A 280 37.77 90.77 -85.84
CA LEU A 280 38.26 89.38 -86.00
C LEU A 280 38.92 88.83 -84.73
N LYS A 281 39.58 89.69 -83.95
CA LYS A 281 40.12 89.33 -82.62
C LYS A 281 38.99 89.01 -81.63
N LEU A 282 37.89 89.77 -81.64
CA LEU A 282 36.69 89.48 -80.85
C LEU A 282 36.08 88.12 -81.21
N LEU A 283 35.87 87.83 -82.49
CA LEU A 283 35.34 86.53 -82.96
C LEU A 283 36.23 85.35 -82.55
N SER A 284 37.56 85.51 -82.66
CA SER A 284 38.54 84.51 -82.19
C SER A 284 38.48 84.30 -80.66
N SER A 285 38.20 85.36 -79.90
CA SER A 285 38.01 85.27 -78.45
C SER A 285 36.70 84.55 -78.08
N GLN A 286 35.60 84.81 -78.79
CA GLN A 286 34.31 84.12 -78.59
C GLN A 286 34.44 82.61 -78.89
N LEU A 287 35.05 82.23 -80.02
CA LEU A 287 35.39 80.83 -80.32
C LEU A 287 36.32 80.20 -79.27
N THR A 288 37.08 81.00 -78.52
CA THR A 288 37.91 80.49 -77.41
C THR A 288 37.10 80.29 -76.13
N ASN A 289 36.06 81.08 -75.90
CA ASN A 289 35.10 80.82 -74.82
C ASN A 289 34.23 79.59 -75.14
N ILE A 290 33.72 79.46 -76.37
CA ILE A 290 32.94 78.28 -76.79
C ILE A 290 33.74 76.97 -76.63
N VAL A 291 35.07 76.97 -76.86
CA VAL A 291 35.92 75.79 -76.54
C VAL A 291 35.93 75.48 -75.05
N LYS A 292 36.10 76.49 -74.18
CA LYS A 292 36.06 76.30 -72.72
C LYS A 292 34.71 75.80 -72.23
N ASP A 293 33.62 76.35 -72.78
CA ASP A 293 32.25 75.92 -72.49
C ASP A 293 32.04 74.45 -72.93
N SER A 294 32.63 74.06 -74.08
CA SER A 294 32.63 72.68 -74.58
C SER A 294 33.51 71.72 -73.75
N ASP A 295 34.65 72.19 -73.23
CA ASP A 295 35.48 71.45 -72.27
C ASP A 295 34.76 71.23 -70.94
N ASP A 296 34.03 72.24 -70.47
CA ASP A 296 33.27 72.14 -69.23
C ASP A 296 32.02 71.25 -69.39
N LEU A 297 31.34 71.34 -70.53
CA LEU A 297 30.25 70.43 -70.90
C LEU A 297 30.75 68.97 -70.95
N GLU A 298 31.94 68.70 -71.48
CA GLU A 298 32.53 67.35 -71.46
C GLU A 298 32.78 66.85 -70.03
N ARG A 299 33.41 67.67 -69.18
CA ARG A 299 33.67 67.34 -67.76
C ARG A 299 32.41 67.14 -66.93
N LYS A 300 31.30 67.81 -67.27
CA LYS A 300 29.99 67.60 -66.64
C LYS A 300 29.31 66.35 -67.19
N THR A 301 29.43 66.09 -68.49
CA THR A 301 28.87 64.93 -69.18
C THR A 301 29.42 63.60 -68.64
N THR A 302 30.69 63.54 -68.23
CA THR A 302 31.25 62.31 -67.61
C THR A 302 30.55 61.90 -66.31
N LYS A 303 29.87 62.82 -65.62
CA LYS A 303 29.09 62.55 -64.39
C LYS A 303 27.71 61.93 -64.67
N ILE A 304 27.27 61.84 -65.92
CA ILE A 304 26.03 61.15 -66.28
C ILE A 304 26.20 59.64 -66.09
N SER A 305 25.29 59.04 -65.32
CA SER A 305 25.25 57.60 -65.05
C SER A 305 24.83 56.78 -66.28
N VAL A 306 23.92 57.32 -67.10
CA VAL A 306 23.43 56.65 -68.33
C VAL A 306 24.52 56.64 -69.41
N ARG A 307 25.02 55.44 -69.71
CA ARG A 307 26.13 55.24 -70.66
C ARG A 307 25.83 55.78 -72.06
N ASN A 308 24.62 55.54 -72.58
CA ASN A 308 24.25 55.92 -73.94
C ASN A 308 24.22 57.45 -74.09
N ASP A 309 23.46 58.13 -73.23
CA ASP A 309 23.38 59.60 -73.18
C ASP A 309 24.76 60.25 -73.08
N ARG A 310 25.61 59.72 -72.19
CA ARG A 310 27.00 60.16 -72.02
C ARG A 310 27.82 60.00 -73.31
N VAL A 311 27.75 58.84 -73.98
CA VAL A 311 28.51 58.58 -75.21
C VAL A 311 28.03 59.48 -76.35
N THR A 312 26.72 59.65 -76.51
CA THR A 312 26.12 60.52 -77.53
C THR A 312 26.53 61.98 -77.33
N MET A 313 26.42 62.51 -76.10
CA MET A 313 26.87 63.86 -75.77
C MET A 313 28.36 64.06 -76.02
N VAL A 314 29.23 63.16 -75.57
CA VAL A 314 30.68 63.25 -75.82
C VAL A 314 30.97 63.27 -77.34
N GLY A 315 30.26 62.44 -78.13
CA GLY A 315 30.37 62.47 -79.59
C GLY A 315 30.00 63.82 -80.22
N GLN A 316 28.90 64.44 -79.77
CA GLN A 316 28.47 65.77 -80.22
C GLN A 316 29.49 66.86 -79.82
N ILE A 317 30.02 66.80 -78.60
CA ILE A 317 31.03 67.75 -78.09
C ILE A 317 32.34 67.66 -78.89
N ILE A 318 32.81 66.46 -79.20
CA ILE A 318 34.00 66.25 -80.04
C ILE A 318 33.79 66.84 -81.45
N ALA A 319 32.60 66.67 -82.03
CA ALA A 319 32.27 67.25 -83.32
C ALA A 319 32.31 68.79 -83.29
N VAL A 320 31.74 69.42 -82.25
CA VAL A 320 31.78 70.88 -82.04
C VAL A 320 33.21 71.39 -81.86
N LYS A 321 34.05 70.72 -81.04
CA LYS A 321 35.47 71.11 -80.88
C LYS A 321 36.25 71.06 -82.19
N LYS A 322 35.95 70.07 -83.05
CA LYS A 322 36.53 69.96 -84.39
C LYS A 322 36.09 71.11 -85.30
N THR A 323 34.80 71.43 -85.39
CA THR A 323 34.32 72.53 -86.24
C THR A 323 34.87 73.89 -85.79
N ILE A 324 34.97 74.14 -84.48
CA ILE A 324 35.58 75.36 -83.93
C ILE A 324 37.05 75.48 -84.32
N THR A 325 37.82 74.38 -84.28
CA THR A 325 39.24 74.38 -84.67
C THR A 325 39.41 74.75 -86.14
N GLU A 326 38.58 74.19 -87.02
CA GLU A 326 38.56 74.53 -88.45
C GLU A 326 38.14 76.00 -88.69
N ALA A 327 37.22 76.54 -87.88
CA ALA A 327 36.77 77.92 -87.94
C ALA A 327 37.85 78.92 -87.49
N LYS A 328 38.58 78.64 -86.40
CA LYS A 328 39.73 79.45 -85.93
C LYS A 328 40.86 79.52 -86.95
N ASN A 329 41.13 78.42 -87.65
CA ASN A 329 42.11 78.40 -88.73
C ASN A 329 41.68 79.34 -89.87
N CYS A 330 40.40 79.36 -90.23
CA CYS A 330 39.88 80.28 -91.26
C CYS A 330 39.93 81.76 -90.84
N ILE A 331 39.68 82.10 -89.57
CA ILE A 331 39.91 83.46 -89.04
C ILE A 331 41.38 83.84 -89.16
N SER A 332 42.28 82.91 -88.85
CA SER A 332 43.72 83.15 -88.92
C SER A 332 44.20 83.40 -90.36
N ASP A 333 43.64 82.67 -91.34
CA ASP A 333 43.86 82.91 -92.77
C ASP A 333 43.41 84.32 -93.18
N VAL A 334 42.17 84.71 -92.84
CA VAL A 334 41.61 86.05 -93.12
C VAL A 334 42.41 87.16 -92.44
N SER A 335 42.81 86.96 -91.19
CA SER A 335 43.60 87.94 -90.42
C SER A 335 45.01 88.12 -91.01
N ARG A 336 45.61 87.08 -91.60
CA ARG A 336 46.88 87.20 -92.32
C ARG A 336 46.72 87.98 -93.62
N GLU A 337 45.64 87.74 -94.36
CA GLU A 337 45.37 88.45 -95.62
C GLU A 337 45.10 89.95 -95.42
N LEU A 338 44.33 90.33 -94.40
CA LEU A 338 44.10 91.76 -94.07
C LEU A 338 45.38 92.50 -93.64
N ASN A 339 46.41 91.78 -93.18
CA ASN A 339 47.73 92.35 -92.89
C ASN A 339 48.67 92.37 -94.11
N ALA A 340 48.28 91.78 -95.25
CA ALA A 340 49.04 91.85 -96.49
C ALA A 340 48.76 93.17 -97.23
N LYS A 341 49.77 93.76 -97.87
CA LYS A 341 49.68 95.03 -98.63
C LYS A 341 48.93 94.91 -99.97
N ASN A 342 48.09 93.89 -100.16
CA ASN A 342 47.37 93.62 -101.40
C ASN A 342 46.12 94.51 -101.53
N ARG A 343 45.87 95.05 -102.73
CA ARG A 343 44.73 95.97 -102.98
C ARG A 343 43.36 95.30 -102.96
N GLU A 344 43.24 94.03 -103.33
CA GLU A 344 41.98 93.28 -103.29
C GLU A 344 41.99 92.22 -102.18
N PHE A 345 40.83 91.99 -101.56
CA PHE A 345 40.63 90.92 -100.58
C PHE A 345 39.97 89.69 -101.22
N ASN A 346 40.42 88.48 -100.86
CA ASN A 346 39.92 87.25 -101.44
C ASN A 346 38.53 86.86 -100.92
N MET A 347 37.49 87.21 -101.68
CA MET A 347 36.10 86.82 -101.43
C MET A 347 35.87 85.30 -101.25
N LYS A 348 36.78 84.43 -101.70
CA LYS A 348 36.69 82.98 -101.39
C LYS A 348 36.99 82.68 -99.92
N LEU A 349 37.86 83.45 -99.27
CA LEU A 349 38.17 83.32 -97.85
C LEU A 349 37.01 83.82 -96.98
N GLN A 350 36.32 84.92 -97.36
CA GLN A 350 35.05 85.34 -96.74
C GLN A 350 33.99 84.23 -96.79
N LYS A 351 33.74 83.65 -97.98
CA LYS A 351 32.77 82.56 -98.12
C LYS A 351 33.18 81.29 -97.35
N LYS A 352 34.48 81.04 -97.21
CA LYS A 352 35.04 79.92 -96.42
C LYS A 352 34.81 80.13 -94.92
N ILE A 353 35.09 81.32 -94.36
CA ILE A 353 34.82 81.62 -92.95
C ILE A 353 33.31 81.59 -92.67
N GLN A 354 32.47 82.14 -93.55
CA GLN A 354 31.01 82.06 -93.43
C GLN A 354 30.48 80.64 -93.36
N LYS A 355 30.90 79.77 -94.28
CA LYS A 355 30.52 78.35 -94.25
C LYS A 355 30.98 77.65 -92.96
N LYS A 356 32.10 78.07 -92.35
CA LYS A 356 32.62 77.47 -91.11
C LYS A 356 31.95 78.00 -89.85
N MET A 357 31.60 79.29 -89.76
CA MET A 357 30.86 79.82 -88.61
C MET A 357 29.44 79.26 -88.56
N ASN A 358 28.73 79.23 -89.69
CA ASN A 358 27.42 78.59 -89.78
C ASN A 358 27.48 77.12 -89.32
N ALA A 359 28.51 76.37 -89.74
CA ALA A 359 28.70 74.98 -89.31
C ALA A 359 29.01 74.81 -87.80
N VAL A 360 29.62 75.81 -87.14
CA VAL A 360 29.80 75.81 -85.67
C VAL A 360 28.46 76.07 -84.98
N ILE A 361 27.69 77.05 -85.46
CA ILE A 361 26.36 77.39 -84.92
C ILE A 361 25.39 76.21 -85.06
N GLU A 362 25.33 75.59 -86.24
CA GLU A 362 24.54 74.38 -86.49
C GLU A 362 24.98 73.23 -85.58
N ALA A 363 26.28 72.96 -85.44
CA ALA A 363 26.79 71.89 -84.59
C ALA A 363 26.43 72.09 -83.10
N ILE A 364 26.45 73.33 -82.60
CA ILE A 364 26.04 73.66 -81.23
C ILE A 364 24.52 73.58 -81.06
N ASN A 365 23.74 74.06 -82.02
CA ASN A 365 22.29 73.99 -81.97
C ASN A 365 21.76 72.54 -82.01
N ASN A 366 22.48 71.66 -82.72
CA ASN A 366 22.22 70.22 -82.78
C ASN A 366 22.53 69.46 -81.46
N ILE A 367 23.19 70.08 -80.48
CA ILE A 367 23.29 69.50 -79.13
C ILE A 367 21.90 69.54 -78.49
N GLN A 368 21.32 68.36 -78.26
CA GLN A 368 20.01 68.22 -77.63
C GLN A 368 20.15 68.18 -76.10
N PRO A 369 19.29 68.88 -75.34
CA PRO A 369 19.24 68.70 -73.89
C PRO A 369 18.81 67.27 -73.55
N LEU A 370 19.28 66.76 -72.42
CA LEU A 370 18.95 65.43 -71.92
C LEU A 370 17.66 65.45 -71.09
N ASN A 371 16.86 64.39 -71.23
CA ASN A 371 15.63 64.23 -70.45
C ASN A 371 15.95 63.84 -68.99
N SER A 372 15.42 64.58 -68.03
CA SER A 372 15.47 64.21 -66.61
C SER A 372 14.39 63.16 -66.28
N ASN A 373 14.66 62.29 -65.31
CA ASN A 373 13.70 61.30 -64.81
C ASN A 373 12.90 61.86 -63.61
N GLU A 374 12.58 63.16 -63.61
CA GLU A 374 11.96 63.83 -62.45
C GLU A 374 10.61 63.21 -62.07
N ASP A 375 9.79 62.83 -63.05
CA ASP A 375 8.47 62.26 -62.77
C ASP A 375 8.55 60.88 -62.12
N LYS A 376 9.45 60.00 -62.58
CA LYS A 376 9.77 58.74 -61.89
C LYS A 376 10.29 58.94 -60.47
N THR A 377 10.90 60.10 -60.21
CA THR A 377 11.42 60.44 -58.87
C THR A 377 10.28 60.89 -57.96
N LYS A 378 9.30 61.66 -58.48
CA LYS A 378 8.06 62.03 -57.78
C LYS A 378 7.20 60.80 -57.47
N GLU A 379 7.04 59.89 -58.44
CA GLU A 379 6.33 58.61 -58.27
C GLU A 379 6.95 57.77 -57.15
N ALA A 380 8.27 57.59 -57.17
CA ALA A 380 8.99 56.82 -56.14
C ALA A 380 8.87 57.45 -54.74
N ILE A 381 8.88 58.79 -54.63
CA ILE A 381 8.63 59.50 -53.36
C ILE A 381 7.17 59.32 -52.88
N GLY A 382 6.19 59.31 -53.80
CA GLY A 382 4.79 59.05 -53.48
C GLY A 382 4.57 57.65 -52.90
N CYS A 383 5.20 56.63 -53.49
CA CYS A 383 5.18 55.27 -52.93
C CYS A 383 5.82 55.21 -51.53
N GLU A 384 6.90 55.96 -51.28
CA GLU A 384 7.55 56.00 -49.97
C GLU A 384 6.63 56.62 -48.88
N THR A 385 5.87 57.68 -49.21
CA THR A 385 4.92 58.29 -48.25
C THR A 385 3.70 57.41 -47.98
N GLU A 386 3.21 56.65 -48.96
CA GLU A 386 2.15 55.65 -48.74
C GLU A 386 2.63 54.46 -47.92
N SER A 387 3.82 53.91 -48.22
CA SER A 387 4.44 52.86 -47.41
C SER A 387 4.62 53.32 -45.95
N LYS A 388 5.08 54.57 -45.74
CA LYS A 388 5.23 55.18 -44.40
C LYS A 388 3.95 55.11 -43.58
N ARG A 389 2.82 55.52 -44.16
CA ARG A 389 1.51 55.48 -43.50
C ARG A 389 1.06 54.07 -43.13
N ARG A 390 1.26 53.08 -44.02
CA ARG A 390 0.82 51.69 -43.78
C ARG A 390 1.48 51.09 -42.55
N THR A 391 2.81 50.97 -42.51
CA THR A 391 3.49 50.34 -41.36
C THR A 391 3.37 51.18 -40.07
N GLN A 392 3.03 52.48 -40.15
CA GLN A 392 2.70 53.26 -38.95
C GLN A 392 1.34 52.83 -38.38
N GLN A 393 0.32 52.62 -39.22
CA GLN A 393 -0.96 52.03 -38.80
C GLN A 393 -0.79 50.59 -38.26
N THR A 394 0.12 49.80 -38.82
CA THR A 394 0.44 48.43 -38.34
C THR A 394 1.26 48.40 -37.04
N LEU A 395 1.81 49.53 -36.59
CA LEU A 395 2.48 49.67 -35.29
C LEU A 395 1.57 50.27 -34.21
N GLU A 396 0.40 50.78 -34.60
CA GLU A 396 -0.62 51.40 -33.73
C GLU A 396 -1.84 50.47 -33.51
N GLN A 397 -1.82 49.26 -34.08
CA GLN A 397 -2.79 48.15 -33.93
C GLN A 397 -2.14 46.97 -33.21
#